data_AF-A0A1N6KXU9-F1
#
_entry.id   AF-A0A1N6KXU9-F1
#
_cell.length_a   1.000
_cell.length_b   1.000
_cell.length_c   1.000
_cell.angle_alpha   90.00
_cell.angle_beta   90.00
_cell.angle_gamma   90.00
#
_symmetry.space_group_name_H-M   'P 1'
#
loop_
_entity.id
_entity.type
_entity.pdbx_description
1 polymer ?
#
loop_
_entity_poly.entity_id
_entity_poly.type
_entity_poly.pdbx_seq_one_letter_code
_entity_poly.pdbx_strand_id
1 'polypeptide(L)'
;MSVIKRVSGVSYVYGGEPHRGWLPPGAAIPLPTPVHRVTLDITIEEEGPGYLLIITAQGDSSFASDSWFDTLTGAESMALEWFGIAPDQWQYASEDPELGAAR
;
A
#
# COMPACT_ATOMS: atom_id res chain seq x y z
N MET A 1 6.41 4.49 16.25
CA MET A 1 5.63 4.06 15.08
C MET A 1 5.61 2.55 15.14
N SER A 2 4.43 1.98 15.35
CA SER A 2 4.24 0.54 15.50
C SER A 2 3.34 0.07 14.37
N VAL A 3 3.74 -0.97 13.65
CA VAL A 3 2.85 -1.66 12.72
C VAL A 3 1.76 -2.33 13.54
N ILE A 4 0.50 -2.03 13.26
CA ILE A 4 -0.65 -2.65 13.95
C ILE A 4 -1.35 -3.66 13.06
N LYS A 5 -1.30 -3.47 11.74
CA LYS A 5 -1.87 -4.37 10.75
C LYS A 5 -0.95 -4.51 9.55
N ARG A 6 -0.91 -5.71 8.98
CA ARG A 6 -0.17 -6.02 7.77
C ARG A 6 -0.96 -6.96 6.86
N VAL A 7 -0.84 -6.75 5.55
CA VAL A 7 -1.09 -7.76 4.52
C VAL A 7 0.13 -7.82 3.63
N SER A 8 0.59 -9.04 3.36
CA SER A 8 1.74 -9.27 2.48
C SER A 8 1.32 -10.08 1.26
N GLY A 9 2.03 -9.89 0.14
CA GLY A 9 1.80 -10.69 -1.06
C GLY A 9 0.62 -10.23 -1.90
N VAL A 10 0.19 -8.97 -1.79
CA VAL A 10 -0.96 -8.45 -2.55
C VAL A 10 -0.55 -8.26 -4.01
N SER A 11 -1.17 -9.01 -4.93
CA SER A 11 -0.92 -8.83 -6.36
C SER A 11 -1.60 -7.56 -6.85
N TYR A 12 -0.81 -6.65 -7.42
CA TYR A 12 -1.31 -5.38 -7.93
C TYR A 12 -0.80 -5.12 -9.34
N VAL A 13 -1.66 -4.55 -10.17
CA VAL A 13 -1.34 -4.16 -11.54
C VAL A 13 -1.61 -2.68 -11.68
N TYR A 14 -0.58 -1.93 -12.09
CA TYR A 14 -0.69 -0.50 -12.38
C TYR A 14 -0.08 -0.19 -13.74
N GLY A 15 -0.44 0.97 -14.29
CA GLY A 15 -0.10 1.27 -15.67
C GLY A 15 -1.13 0.69 -16.63
N GLY A 16 -0.94 0.91 -17.91
CA GLY A 16 -1.89 0.51 -18.94
C GLY A 16 -2.99 1.54 -19.17
N GLU A 17 -3.02 2.64 -18.42
CA GLU A 17 -4.01 3.67 -18.60
C GLU A 17 -3.72 4.46 -19.88
N PRO A 18 -4.74 4.70 -20.73
CA PRO A 18 -4.56 5.59 -21.86
C PRO A 18 -4.26 7.00 -21.34
N HIS A 19 -3.23 7.65 -21.89
CA HIS A 19 -2.98 9.06 -21.57
C HIS A 19 -4.24 9.89 -21.89
N ARG A 20 -4.66 10.72 -20.93
CA ARG A 20 -5.79 11.64 -21.07
C ARG A 20 -5.26 13.07 -21.20
N GLY A 21 -5.73 13.82 -22.20
CA GLY A 21 -5.38 15.23 -22.41
C GLY A 21 -4.75 15.51 -23.77
N TRP A 22 -4.35 16.78 -23.99
CA TRP A 22 -3.63 17.18 -25.19
C TRP A 22 -2.19 16.68 -25.14
N LEU A 23 -1.71 16.08 -26.24
CA LEU A 23 -0.32 15.66 -26.40
C LEU A 23 0.31 16.46 -27.55
N PRO A 24 1.57 16.93 -27.39
CA PRO A 24 2.28 17.60 -28.47
C PRO A 24 2.58 16.66 -29.64
N PRO A 25 2.73 17.18 -30.87
CA PRO A 25 3.15 16.38 -32.02
C PRO A 25 4.50 15.68 -31.75
N GLY A 26 4.56 14.36 -31.96
CA GLY A 26 5.75 13.55 -31.70
C GLY A 26 5.83 12.94 -30.30
N ALA A 27 4.87 13.22 -29.42
CA ALA A 27 4.65 12.36 -28.25
C ALA A 27 4.29 10.95 -28.74
N ALA A 28 4.85 9.90 -28.12
CA ALA A 28 4.47 8.52 -28.39
C ALA A 28 2.93 8.40 -28.20
N ILE A 29 2.18 8.11 -29.26
CA ILE A 29 0.74 8.42 -29.33
C ILE A 29 -0.10 7.31 -28.70
N PRO A 30 -0.82 7.64 -27.61
CA PRO A 30 -0.34 7.21 -26.33
C PRO A 30 -0.18 5.69 -26.30
N LEU A 31 1.06 5.21 -26.27
CA LEU A 31 1.28 3.89 -25.71
C LEU A 31 0.77 3.96 -24.27
N PRO A 32 0.02 2.96 -23.78
CA PRO A 32 -0.31 2.92 -22.36
C PRO A 32 0.97 3.09 -21.55
N THR A 33 0.89 3.75 -20.39
CA THR A 33 1.91 3.59 -19.35
C THR A 33 2.27 2.10 -19.29
N PRO A 34 3.56 1.71 -19.23
CA PRO A 34 3.91 0.31 -19.20
C PRO A 34 3.13 -0.39 -18.09
N VAL A 35 2.56 -1.56 -18.39
CA VAL A 35 1.83 -2.33 -17.38
C VAL A 35 2.85 -3.01 -16.48
N HIS A 36 2.81 -2.65 -15.21
CA HIS A 36 3.65 -3.26 -14.18
C HIS A 36 2.79 -4.19 -13.34
N ARG A 37 3.31 -5.40 -13.09
CA ARG A 37 2.75 -6.35 -12.14
C ARG A 37 3.71 -6.41 -10.97
N VAL A 38 3.22 -6.06 -9.79
CA VAL A 38 4.01 -6.02 -8.57
C VAL A 38 3.31 -6.81 -7.47
N THR A 39 4.11 -7.27 -6.51
CA THR A 39 3.63 -7.84 -5.27
C THR A 39 3.85 -6.82 -4.18
N LEU A 40 2.79 -6.44 -3.46
CA LEU A 40 2.83 -5.40 -2.45
C LEU A 40 2.81 -5.98 -1.04
N ASP A 41 3.55 -5.32 -0.15
CA ASP A 41 3.38 -5.37 1.29
C ASP A 41 2.72 -4.07 1.73
N ILE A 42 1.59 -4.21 2.41
CA ILE A 42 0.76 -3.10 2.86
C ILE A 42 0.67 -3.17 4.39
N THR A 43 1.04 -2.08 5.06
CA THR A 43 0.99 -1.96 6.51
C THR A 43 0.15 -0.77 6.93
N ILE A 44 -0.47 -0.88 8.11
CA ILE A 44 -1.01 0.26 8.83
C ILE A 44 -0.17 0.45 10.08
N GLU A 45 0.39 1.64 10.23
CA GLU A 45 1.19 2.05 11.37
C GLU A 45 0.47 3.09 12.20
N GLU A 46 0.58 3.00 13.53
CA GLU A 46 0.14 4.06 14.43
C GLU A 46 1.22 5.15 14.53
N GLU A 47 0.83 6.39 14.20
CA GLU A 47 1.68 7.57 14.24
C GLU A 47 0.98 8.75 14.93
N GLY A 48 1.34 8.99 16.19
CA GLY A 48 0.78 10.07 16.98
C GLY A 48 -0.73 9.90 17.16
N PRO A 49 -1.56 10.88 16.75
CA PRO A 49 -3.02 10.78 16.84
C PRO A 49 -3.67 10.03 15.68
N GLY A 50 -2.91 9.57 14.69
CA GLY A 50 -3.44 9.00 13.46
C GLY A 50 -2.70 7.74 13.00
N TYR A 51 -2.94 7.41 11.74
CA TYR A 51 -2.53 6.15 11.14
C TYR A 51 -1.94 6.40 9.74
N LEU A 52 -0.82 5.75 9.46
CA LEU A 52 -0.23 5.71 8.12
C LEU A 52 -0.58 4.39 7.44
N LEU A 53 -1.21 4.46 6.27
CA LEU A 53 -1.29 3.34 5.33
C LEU A 53 -0.04 3.39 4.45
N ILE A 54 0.83 2.39 4.55
CA ILE A 54 2.09 2.32 3.83
C ILE A 54 2.03 1.17 2.84
N ILE A 55 2.47 1.43 1.61
CA ILE A 55 2.51 0.48 0.50
C ILE A 55 3.95 0.40 0.02
N THR A 56 4.46 -0.82 -0.07
CA THR A 56 5.82 -1.09 -0.58
C THR A 56 5.78 -2.27 -1.53
N ALA A 57 6.47 -2.19 -2.67
CA ALA A 57 6.62 -3.33 -3.55
C ALA A 57 7.77 -4.25 -3.10
N GLN A 58 7.53 -5.56 -3.15
CA GLN A 58 8.53 -6.57 -2.86
C GLN A 58 9.58 -6.59 -3.97
N GLY A 59 10.85 -6.44 -3.58
CA GLY A 59 11.99 -6.51 -4.51
C GLY A 59 12.14 -5.31 -5.44
N ASP A 60 11.27 -4.30 -5.34
CA ASP A 60 11.33 -3.06 -6.12
C ASP A 60 11.07 -1.85 -5.22
N SER A 61 12.13 -1.16 -4.83
CA SER A 61 12.02 0.04 -3.99
C SER A 61 11.52 1.27 -4.75
N SER A 62 11.29 1.18 -6.06
CA SER A 62 10.80 2.32 -6.85
C SER A 62 9.29 2.54 -6.71
N PHE A 63 8.56 1.54 -6.22
CA PHE A 63 7.13 1.65 -5.92
C PHE A 63 6.90 1.60 -4.41
N ALA A 64 6.81 2.79 -3.82
CA ALA A 64 6.40 2.99 -2.44
C ALA A 64 5.49 4.22 -2.34
N SER A 65 4.50 4.15 -1.44
CA SER A 65 3.61 5.26 -1.16
C SER A 65 3.12 5.15 0.28
N ASP A 66 2.84 6.28 0.90
CA ASP A 66 2.13 6.34 2.17
C ASP A 66 0.95 7.31 2.07
N SER A 67 -0.02 7.16 2.96
CA SER A 67 -1.16 8.06 3.10
C SER A 67 -1.60 8.10 4.56
N TRP A 68 -1.87 9.30 5.06
CA TRP A 68 -2.23 9.52 6.45
C TRP A 68 -3.74 9.60 6.66
N PHE A 69 -4.21 9.06 7.78
CA PHE A 69 -5.62 9.03 8.17
C PHE A 69 -5.80 9.33 9.67
N ASP A 70 -6.86 10.06 10.01
CA ASP A 70 -7.24 10.32 11.41
C ASP A 70 -7.68 9.05 12.15
N THR A 71 -8.15 8.02 11.43
CA THR A 71 -8.74 6.82 12.02
C THR A 71 -8.26 5.54 11.33
N LEU A 72 -8.14 4.47 12.10
CA LEU A 72 -7.80 3.14 11.60
C LEU A 72 -8.80 2.67 10.54
N THR A 73 -10.10 2.86 10.80
CA THR A 73 -11.16 2.52 9.85
C THR A 73 -11.04 3.30 8.54
N GLY A 74 -10.56 4.54 8.58
CA GLY A 74 -10.27 5.32 7.37
C GLY A 74 -9.15 4.69 6.53
N ALA A 75 -8.04 4.31 7.17
CA ALA A 75 -6.93 3.61 6.51
C ALA A 75 -7.37 2.25 5.91
N GLU A 76 -8.17 1.48 6.65
CA GLU A 76 -8.72 0.20 6.18
C GLU A 76 -9.67 0.37 5.01
N SER A 77 -10.55 1.37 5.06
CA SER A 77 -11.50 1.67 3.99
C SER A 77 -10.77 2.05 2.72
N MET A 78 -9.69 2.83 2.83
CA MET A 78 -8.88 3.20 1.68
C MET A 78 -8.12 1.99 1.11
N ALA A 79 -7.57 1.12 1.97
CA ALA A 79 -6.91 -0.10 1.53
C ALA A 79 -7.87 -1.06 0.81
N LEU A 80 -9.13 -1.15 1.26
CA LEU A 80 -10.19 -1.87 0.57
C LEU A 80 -10.49 -1.23 -0.79
N GLU A 81 -10.64 0.10 -0.86
CA GLU A 81 -10.97 0.82 -2.08
C GLU A 81 -9.86 0.71 -3.15
N TRP A 82 -8.60 0.90 -2.75
CA TRP A 82 -7.47 0.97 -3.68
C TRP A 82 -6.92 -0.41 -4.06
N PHE A 83 -6.90 -1.35 -3.12
CA PHE A 83 -6.22 -2.64 -3.29
C PHE A 83 -7.15 -3.84 -3.10
N GLY A 84 -8.43 -3.63 -2.76
CA GLY A 84 -9.38 -4.72 -2.54
C GLY A 84 -9.12 -5.52 -1.26
N ILE A 85 -8.36 -4.97 -0.30
CA ILE A 85 -8.04 -5.67 0.95
C ILE A 85 -9.25 -5.70 1.87
N ALA A 86 -9.84 -6.88 2.04
CA ALA A 86 -10.94 -7.11 2.95
C ALA A 86 -10.49 -7.12 4.43
N PRO A 87 -11.39 -6.78 5.37
CA PRO A 87 -11.06 -6.71 6.80
C PRO A 87 -10.46 -8.00 7.39
N ASP A 88 -10.82 -9.16 6.86
CA ASP A 88 -10.37 -10.49 7.30
C ASP A 88 -9.01 -10.90 6.73
N GLN A 89 -8.49 -10.17 5.75
CA GLN A 89 -7.15 -10.41 5.19
C GLN A 89 -6.03 -9.81 6.04
N TRP A 90 -6.35 -8.86 6.92
CA TRP A 90 -5.38 -8.22 7.80
C TRP A 90 -4.85 -9.18 8.85
N GLN A 91 -3.53 -9.26 8.93
CA GLN A 91 -2.83 -9.86 10.04
C GLN A 91 -2.53 -8.75 11.06
N TYR A 92 -3.01 -8.92 12.28
CA TYR A 92 -2.61 -8.05 13.36
C TYR A 92 -1.15 -8.33 13.67
N ALA A 93 -0.34 -7.28 13.77
CA ALA A 93 0.98 -7.43 14.33
C ALA A 93 0.79 -7.85 15.79
N SER A 94 1.13 -9.09 16.12
CA SER A 94 1.24 -9.51 17.51
C SER A 94 2.24 -8.58 18.19
N GLU A 95 1.87 -8.04 19.36
CA GLU A 95 2.82 -7.33 20.22
C GLU A 95 4.09 -8.17 20.35
N ASP A 96 5.22 -7.50 20.22
CA ASP A 96 6.57 -8.03 20.24
C ASP A 96 6.76 -9.14 21.31
N PRO A 97 7.18 -10.37 20.96
CA PRO A 97 7.50 -11.41 21.94
C PRO A 97 8.76 -11.12 22.79
N GLU A 98 9.44 -9.98 22.62
CA GLU A 98 10.64 -9.61 23.39
C GLU A 98 10.41 -9.07 24.82
N LEU A 99 9.29 -9.42 25.48
CA LEU A 99 9.09 -9.20 26.92
C LEU A 99 8.78 -10.50 27.70
N GLY A 100 9.29 -11.64 27.21
CA GLY A 100 9.09 -12.97 27.81
C GLY A 100 10.34 -13.66 28.36
N ALA A 101 11.51 -13.00 28.42
CA ALA A 101 12.77 -13.63 28.88
C ALA A 101 13.39 -12.87 30.07
N ALA A 102 12.65 -12.76 31.17
CA ALA A 102 13.21 -12.49 32.48
C ALA A 102 12.45 -13.28 33.55
N ARG A 103 12.84 -14.54 33.72
CA ARG A 103 12.65 -15.31 34.96
C ARG A 103 13.87 -16.16 35.23
#